data_AF-A0A4Q1C8A1-F1
#
_entry.id   AF-A0A4Q1C8A1-F1
#
_cell.length_a   1.000
_cell.length_b   1.000
_cell.length_c   1.000
_cell.angle_alpha   90.00
_cell.angle_beta   90.00
_cell.angle_gamma   90.00
#
_symmetry.space_group_name_H-M   'P 1'
#
loop_
_entity.id
_entity.type
_entity.pdbx_description
1 polymer ?
#
loop_
_entity_poly.entity_id
_entity_poly.type
_entity_poly.pdbx_seq_one_letter_code
_entity_poly.pdbx_strand_id
1 'polypeptide(L)'
;MNIARQIGRLSMKQCLILAVAFFGLGTALLANTVSSPAKRQEALDKAKNLLGDKPIGTSTKNPFNPEGFGEGQGEVPKTGTNSVTTVQTGPRSGRDLLQAIGGSLKPSGFFVLSGEPTLVFGQKRVKAGGLLTITFEGSEYTLEIVSINQPNFTLRLNREEFTRPIK
;
A
#
# COMPACT_ATOMS: atom_id res chain seq x y z
N MET A 1 40.90 -26.34 -35.70
CA MET A 1 41.95 -25.45 -35.15
C MET A 1 41.24 -24.43 -34.27
N ASN A 2 40.85 -24.74 -33.04
CA ASN A 2 41.64 -24.86 -31.81
C ASN A 2 42.47 -23.60 -31.49
N ILE A 3 41.85 -22.61 -30.83
CA ILE A 3 42.56 -21.62 -30.00
C ILE A 3 41.80 -21.52 -28.68
N ALA A 4 42.48 -22.01 -27.66
CA ALA A 4 42.08 -22.04 -26.28
C ALA A 4 42.65 -20.84 -25.52
N ARG A 5 42.16 -20.67 -24.28
CA ARG A 5 42.78 -19.99 -23.13
C ARG A 5 42.66 -18.46 -23.08
N GLN A 6 41.86 -17.97 -22.13
CA GLN A 6 42.42 -17.42 -20.89
C GLN A 6 41.30 -17.18 -19.86
N ILE A 7 41.22 -18.06 -18.86
CA ILE A 7 40.55 -17.81 -17.59
C ILE A 7 41.65 -17.38 -16.63
N GLY A 8 41.78 -16.07 -16.45
CA GLY A 8 42.68 -15.44 -15.49
C GLY A 8 42.02 -15.37 -14.12
N ARG A 9 42.52 -16.19 -13.20
CA ARG A 9 42.27 -16.13 -11.75
C ARG A 9 42.42 -14.70 -11.23
N LEU A 10 41.36 -14.08 -10.73
CA LEU A 10 41.52 -12.94 -9.82
C LEU A 10 41.71 -13.46 -8.40
N SER A 11 42.92 -13.22 -7.93
CA SER A 11 43.51 -13.61 -6.66
C SER A 11 42.84 -12.91 -5.48
N MET A 12 42.25 -13.72 -4.62
CA MET A 12 41.86 -13.47 -3.23
C MET A 12 43.10 -13.10 -2.40
N LYS A 13 43.55 -11.83 -2.42
CA LYS A 13 44.62 -11.29 -1.55
C LYS A 13 44.75 -9.75 -1.68
N GLN A 14 43.83 -9.02 -1.07
CA GLN A 14 43.97 -7.63 -0.59
C GLN A 14 43.02 -7.57 0.62
N CYS A 15 43.41 -7.94 1.84
CA CYS A 15 44.50 -7.44 2.66
C CYS A 15 44.52 -5.91 2.78
N LEU A 16 43.78 -5.44 3.80
CA LEU A 16 44.30 -4.53 4.82
C LEU A 16 44.47 -3.06 4.41
N ILE A 17 43.42 -2.24 4.55
CA ILE A 17 43.57 -0.78 4.78
C ILE A 17 42.55 -0.30 5.85
N LEU A 18 43.13 0.13 6.97
CA LEU A 18 42.69 1.14 7.95
C LEU A 18 41.24 1.10 8.48
N ALA A 19 41.09 0.52 9.68
CA ALA A 19 40.01 0.85 10.61
C ALA A 19 40.45 2.03 11.49
N VAL A 20 40.05 3.25 11.14
CA VAL A 20 40.04 4.41 12.04
C VAL A 20 38.73 5.17 11.81
N ALA A 21 37.78 4.98 12.70
CA ALA A 21 36.74 5.98 12.95
C ALA A 21 36.22 5.79 14.38
N PHE A 22 36.56 6.77 15.21
CA PHE A 22 35.98 7.07 16.50
C PHE A 22 34.45 6.86 16.51
N PHE A 23 33.97 5.82 17.19
CA PHE A 23 32.60 5.82 17.69
C PHE A 23 32.62 6.43 19.08
N GLY A 24 32.45 7.75 19.09
CA GLY A 24 32.16 8.51 20.30
C GLY A 24 30.92 7.96 20.99
N LEU A 25 31.04 7.87 22.32
CA LEU A 25 29.96 7.64 23.26
C LEU A 25 28.89 8.72 23.09
N GLY A 26 27.83 8.41 22.35
CA GLY A 26 26.59 9.18 22.32
C GLY A 26 25.59 8.55 23.27
N THR A 27 25.51 9.04 24.50
CA THR A 27 24.38 8.76 25.39
C THR A 27 23.11 9.36 24.80
N ALA A 28 22.33 8.55 24.08
CA ALA A 28 20.98 8.90 23.69
C ALA A 28 20.10 8.93 24.95
N LEU A 29 19.85 10.12 25.48
CA LEU A 29 18.72 10.38 26.37
C LEU A 29 17.46 9.99 25.59
N LEU A 30 16.78 8.94 26.05
CA LEU A 30 15.41 8.60 25.66
C LEU A 30 14.51 9.76 26.07
N ALA A 31 14.40 10.76 25.21
CA ALA A 31 13.32 11.72 25.25
C ALA A 31 12.02 10.92 25.00
N ASN A 32 11.33 10.58 26.08
CA ASN A 32 9.99 10.01 26.05
C ASN A 32 9.12 10.94 25.20
N THR A 33 8.90 10.52 23.95
CA THR A 33 8.10 11.20 22.92
C THR A 33 6.59 11.21 23.24
N VAL A 34 6.22 10.67 24.40
CA VAL A 34 4.85 10.56 24.87
C VAL A 34 4.59 11.70 25.84
N SER A 35 3.70 12.61 25.42
CA SER A 35 3.15 13.65 26.29
C SER A 35 2.69 13.04 27.62
N SER A 36 3.14 13.62 28.74
CA SER A 36 2.80 13.12 30.07
C SER A 36 1.27 13.03 30.23
N PRO A 37 0.74 12.08 31.03
CA PRO A 37 -0.70 11.95 31.23
C PRO A 37 -1.39 13.27 31.58
N ALA A 38 -0.72 14.13 32.36
CA ALA A 38 -1.20 15.47 32.71
C ALA A 38 -1.34 16.40 31.49
N LYS A 39 -0.37 16.42 30.57
CA LYS A 39 -0.43 17.24 29.35
C LYS A 39 -1.51 16.76 28.38
N ARG A 40 -1.81 15.46 28.36
CA ARG A 40 -2.96 14.93 27.59
C ARG A 40 -4.29 15.43 28.13
N GLN A 41 -4.44 15.50 29.46
CA GLN A 41 -5.65 16.02 30.08
C GLN A 41 -5.88 17.50 29.74
N GLU A 42 -4.81 18.31 29.82
CA GLU A 42 -4.86 19.73 29.46
C GLU A 42 -5.26 19.96 27.99
N ALA A 43 -4.77 19.12 27.07
CA ALA A 43 -5.15 19.19 25.67
C ALA A 43 -6.63 18.82 25.43
N LEU A 44 -7.14 17.84 26.17
CA LEU A 44 -8.55 17.46 26.10
C LEU A 44 -9.47 18.55 26.64
N ASP A 45 -9.09 19.19 27.74
CA ASP A 45 -9.88 20.27 28.33
C ASP A 45 -9.89 21.51 27.41
N LYS A 46 -8.77 21.83 26.76
CA LYS A 46 -8.70 22.87 25.72
C LYS A 46 -9.57 22.54 24.52
N ALA A 47 -9.55 21.29 24.04
CA ALA A 47 -10.38 20.87 22.92
C ALA A 47 -11.87 21.01 23.22
N LYS A 48 -12.31 20.60 24.43
CA LYS A 48 -13.70 20.75 24.87
C LYS A 48 -14.17 22.22 24.87
N ASN A 49 -13.30 23.14 25.29
CA ASN A 49 -13.63 24.57 25.27
C ASN A 49 -13.76 25.16 23.85
N LEU A 50 -13.06 24.60 22.86
CA LEU A 50 -13.16 25.04 21.45
C LEU A 50 -14.38 24.47 20.73
N LEU A 51 -14.92 23.36 21.22
CA LEU A 51 -16.15 22.73 20.74
C LEU A 51 -17.42 23.40 21.27
N GLY A 52 -17.29 24.47 22.07
CA GLY A 52 -18.44 25.24 22.55
C GLY A 52 -19.37 25.62 21.39
N ASP A 53 -20.67 25.44 21.62
CA ASP A 53 -21.76 25.52 20.63
C ASP A 53 -21.79 26.88 19.91
N LYS A 54 -20.91 27.05 18.92
CA LYS A 54 -20.98 28.15 17.99
C LYS A 54 -22.12 27.81 17.01
N PRO A 55 -23.23 28.56 17.00
CA PRO A 55 -24.33 28.27 16.09
C PRO A 55 -23.79 28.35 14.66
N ILE A 56 -23.83 27.21 13.98
CA ILE A 56 -23.48 27.10 12.57
C ILE A 56 -24.60 27.84 11.84
N GLY A 57 -24.34 29.07 11.41
CA GLY A 57 -25.27 29.80 10.56
C GLY A 57 -25.59 28.94 9.34
N THR A 58 -26.87 28.69 9.09
CA THR A 58 -27.36 27.94 7.92
C THR A 58 -27.14 28.77 6.66
N SER A 59 -25.88 28.95 6.27
CA SER A 59 -25.51 29.48 4.97
C SER A 59 -25.70 28.35 3.96
N THR A 60 -26.95 28.17 3.53
CA THR A 60 -27.44 27.11 2.63
C THR A 60 -26.88 27.21 1.20
N LYS A 61 -25.99 28.16 0.92
CA LYS A 61 -25.31 28.26 -0.38
C LYS A 61 -23.89 27.73 -0.24
N ASN A 62 -23.66 26.53 -0.77
CA ASN A 62 -22.33 25.96 -0.91
C ASN A 62 -21.50 26.88 -1.83
N PRO A 63 -20.44 27.55 -1.34
CA PRO A 63 -19.66 28.49 -2.14
C PRO A 63 -18.91 27.80 -3.30
N PHE A 64 -18.84 26.47 -3.29
CA PHE A 64 -18.18 25.66 -4.32
C PHE A 64 -19.16 25.05 -5.34
N ASN A 65 -20.46 25.36 -5.27
CA ASN A 65 -21.45 24.92 -6.26
C ASN A 65 -22.41 26.07 -6.65
N PRO A 66 -21.99 27.00 -7.53
CA PRO A 66 -22.86 28.08 -7.99
C PRO A 66 -24.01 27.55 -8.86
N GLU A 67 -25.21 28.06 -8.62
CA GLU A 67 -26.40 27.85 -9.46
C GLU A 67 -26.07 28.34 -10.88
N GLY A 68 -25.85 27.43 -11.82
CA GLY A 68 -25.45 27.72 -13.20
C GLY A 68 -24.39 26.77 -13.76
N PHE A 69 -23.70 25.99 -12.93
CA PHE A 69 -22.74 24.98 -13.41
C PHE A 69 -23.39 23.63 -13.79
N GLY A 70 -24.71 23.48 -13.57
CA GLY A 70 -25.46 22.23 -13.77
C GLY A 70 -26.52 22.26 -14.88
N GLU A 71 -26.67 23.35 -15.62
CA GLU A 71 -27.73 23.51 -16.64
C GLU A 71 -27.28 22.92 -18.00
N GLY A 72 -27.07 21.61 -18.02
CA GLY A 72 -27.11 20.78 -19.21
C GLY A 72 -28.29 19.82 -19.08
N GLN A 73 -29.31 20.01 -19.91
CA GLN A 73 -30.63 19.38 -19.83
C GLN A 73 -30.62 17.84 -19.72
N GLY A 74 -31.31 17.36 -18.69
CA GLY A 74 -31.83 16.00 -18.58
C GLY A 74 -32.69 15.92 -17.32
N GLU A 75 -34.01 15.77 -17.47
CA GLU A 75 -34.94 15.55 -16.36
C GLU A 75 -34.45 14.43 -15.43
N VAL A 76 -34.24 14.75 -14.16
CA VAL A 76 -33.86 13.79 -13.12
C VAL A 76 -35.14 13.32 -12.42
N PRO A 77 -35.67 12.11 -12.66
CA PRO A 77 -36.51 11.47 -11.66
C PRO A 77 -35.63 11.17 -10.44
N LYS A 78 -36.16 11.45 -9.25
CA LYS A 78 -35.57 11.16 -7.95
C LYS A 78 -35.14 9.69 -7.83
N THR A 79 -33.93 9.37 -8.27
CA THR A 79 -33.12 8.24 -7.81
C THR A 79 -31.70 8.57 -8.20
N GLY A 80 -30.88 8.94 -7.22
CA GLY A 80 -29.48 9.29 -7.43
C GLY A 80 -28.68 8.09 -7.94
N THR A 81 -28.64 7.91 -9.25
CA THR A 81 -27.65 7.09 -9.96
C THR A 81 -26.87 8.03 -10.88
N ASN A 82 -26.20 9.00 -10.27
CA ASN A 82 -25.08 9.66 -10.93
C ASN A 82 -23.83 8.87 -10.56
N SER A 83 -23.33 8.19 -11.58
CA SER A 83 -22.05 7.50 -11.72
C SER A 83 -20.88 8.47 -11.55
N VAL A 84 -20.80 9.16 -10.43
CA VAL A 84 -19.52 9.43 -9.82
C VAL A 84 -19.15 8.12 -9.16
N THR A 85 -18.05 7.50 -9.60
CA THR A 85 -17.38 6.48 -8.82
C THR A 85 -17.01 7.13 -7.50
N THR A 86 -17.96 7.15 -6.57
CA THR A 86 -17.72 7.39 -5.17
C THR A 86 -16.82 6.24 -4.78
N VAL A 87 -15.52 6.51 -4.79
CA VAL A 87 -14.56 5.70 -4.06
C VAL A 87 -15.14 5.69 -2.66
N GLN A 88 -15.77 4.58 -2.30
CA GLN A 88 -16.32 4.36 -0.97
C GLN A 88 -15.12 4.35 -0.04
N THR A 89 -14.72 5.54 0.42
CA THR A 89 -13.76 5.77 1.49
C THR A 89 -14.44 5.52 2.83
N GLY A 90 -15.18 4.40 2.93
CA GLY A 90 -15.31 3.73 4.21
C GLY A 90 -13.96 3.13 4.58
N PRO A 91 -13.68 2.85 5.86
CA PRO A 91 -12.50 2.08 6.24
C PRO A 91 -12.63 0.69 5.61
N ARG A 92 -12.07 0.49 4.41
CA ARG A 92 -11.86 -0.85 3.86
C ARG A 92 -10.98 -1.56 4.88
N SER A 93 -11.51 -2.59 5.51
CA SER A 93 -10.68 -3.51 6.29
C SER A 93 -9.56 -4.02 5.37
N GLY A 94 -8.40 -4.41 5.92
CA GLY A 94 -7.31 -4.92 5.10
C GLY A 94 -7.77 -6.07 4.18
N ARG A 95 -8.77 -6.84 4.65
CA ARG A 95 -9.44 -7.91 3.93
C ARG A 95 -10.22 -7.42 2.73
N ASP A 96 -11.02 -6.38 2.91
CA ASP A 96 -11.84 -5.81 1.82
C ASP A 96 -10.94 -5.21 0.75
N LEU A 97 -9.86 -4.55 1.16
CA LEU A 97 -8.84 -4.04 0.24
C LEU A 97 -8.16 -5.19 -0.51
N LEU A 98 -7.74 -6.24 0.19
CA LEU A 98 -7.07 -7.40 -0.40
C LEU A 98 -8.00 -8.16 -1.36
N GLN A 99 -9.29 -8.24 -1.04
CA GLN A 99 -10.32 -8.81 -1.91
C GLN A 99 -10.54 -7.95 -3.16
N ALA A 100 -10.61 -6.63 -3.02
CA ALA A 100 -10.76 -5.71 -4.15
C ALA A 100 -9.55 -5.75 -5.10
N ILE A 101 -8.34 -5.68 -4.52
CA ILE A 101 -7.07 -5.88 -5.23
C ILE A 101 -7.06 -7.24 -5.90
N GLY A 102 -7.37 -8.30 -5.15
CA GLY A 102 -7.44 -9.67 -5.62
C GLY A 102 -8.41 -9.82 -6.80
N GLY A 103 -9.53 -9.10 -6.83
CA GLY A 103 -10.47 -9.08 -7.94
C GLY A 103 -9.96 -8.35 -9.19
N SER A 104 -9.17 -7.30 -9.01
CA SER A 104 -8.55 -6.56 -10.13
C SER A 104 -7.36 -7.28 -10.77
N LEU A 105 -6.66 -8.12 -10.00
CA LEU A 105 -5.54 -8.90 -10.49
C LEU A 105 -6.03 -10.03 -11.40
N LYS A 106 -5.69 -9.97 -12.68
CA LYS A 106 -5.94 -11.06 -13.63
C LYS A 106 -4.64 -11.85 -13.85
N PRO A 107 -4.47 -13.02 -13.20
CA PRO A 107 -3.32 -13.87 -13.49
C PRO A 107 -3.41 -14.35 -14.94
N SER A 108 -2.36 -14.12 -15.72
CA SER A 108 -2.28 -14.53 -17.12
C SER A 108 -1.94 -16.02 -17.25
N GLY A 109 -1.30 -16.59 -16.24
CA GLY A 109 -0.86 -17.98 -16.27
C GLY A 109 -0.05 -18.39 -15.05
N PHE A 110 0.20 -19.68 -14.99
CA PHE A 110 0.99 -20.36 -13.96
C PHE A 110 2.00 -21.29 -14.63
N PHE A 111 3.23 -21.31 -14.15
CA PHE A 111 4.22 -22.29 -14.55
C PHE A 111 5.18 -22.59 -13.40
N VAL A 112 5.86 -23.73 -13.48
CA VAL A 112 6.92 -24.11 -12.54
C VAL A 112 8.26 -23.88 -13.22
N LEU A 113 9.10 -23.00 -12.65
CA LEU A 113 10.44 -22.71 -13.17
C LEU A 113 11.47 -23.17 -12.15
N SER A 114 12.34 -24.09 -12.55
CA SER A 114 13.36 -24.68 -11.67
C SER A 114 12.79 -25.33 -10.40
N GLY A 115 11.59 -25.91 -10.49
CA GLY A 115 10.89 -26.51 -9.34
C GLY A 115 10.11 -25.52 -8.48
N GLU A 116 10.19 -24.21 -8.76
CA GLU A 116 9.46 -23.19 -8.00
C GLU A 116 8.18 -22.74 -8.72
N PRO A 117 7.03 -22.76 -8.05
CA PRO A 117 5.79 -22.27 -8.62
C PRO A 117 5.87 -20.76 -8.85
N THR A 118 5.54 -20.33 -10.07
CA THR A 118 5.60 -18.93 -10.52
C THR A 118 4.27 -18.52 -11.14
N LEU A 119 3.74 -17.37 -10.72
CA LEU A 119 2.55 -16.76 -11.28
C LEU A 119 2.93 -15.62 -12.24
N VAL A 120 2.14 -15.46 -13.30
CA VAL A 120 2.32 -14.38 -14.28
C VAL A 120 1.16 -13.40 -14.17
N PHE A 121 1.48 -12.12 -14.01
CA PHE A 121 0.53 -11.01 -14.04
C PHE A 121 0.92 -10.08 -15.18
N GLY A 122 0.31 -10.27 -16.35
CA GLY A 122 0.67 -9.55 -17.57
C GLY A 122 2.16 -9.72 -17.90
N GLN A 123 2.94 -8.66 -17.75
CA GLN A 123 4.39 -8.67 -18.01
C GLN A 123 5.23 -9.06 -16.77
N LYS A 124 4.64 -9.03 -15.56
CA LYS A 124 5.35 -9.29 -14.30
C LYS A 124 5.26 -10.76 -13.92
N ARG A 125 6.38 -11.34 -13.52
CA ARG A 125 6.49 -12.74 -13.05
C ARG A 125 6.84 -12.73 -11.58
N VAL A 126 6.10 -13.47 -10.77
CA VAL A 126 6.28 -13.49 -9.31
C VAL A 126 6.26 -14.93 -8.81
N LYS A 127 7.26 -15.28 -8.03
CA LYS A 127 7.41 -16.61 -7.42
C LYS A 127 6.58 -16.70 -6.13
N ALA A 128 6.30 -17.91 -5.64
CA ALA A 128 5.85 -18.09 -4.26
C ALA A 128 6.90 -17.52 -3.29
N GLY A 129 6.44 -16.83 -2.24
CA GLY A 129 7.23 -15.99 -1.33
C GLY A 129 7.64 -14.63 -1.90
N GLY A 130 7.35 -14.35 -3.18
CA GLY A 130 7.75 -13.12 -3.85
C GLY A 130 6.87 -11.92 -3.50
N LEU A 131 7.47 -10.72 -3.58
CA LEU A 131 6.76 -9.45 -3.41
C LEU A 131 6.26 -8.91 -4.76
N LEU A 132 5.03 -8.39 -4.74
CA LEU A 132 4.33 -7.81 -5.86
C LEU A 132 3.84 -6.41 -5.49
N THR A 133 4.54 -5.39 -5.99
CA THR A 133 4.08 -4.00 -5.96
C THR A 133 3.04 -3.76 -7.06
N ILE A 134 1.90 -3.18 -6.68
CA ILE A 134 0.83 -2.75 -7.59
C ILE A 134 0.29 -1.39 -7.18
N THR A 135 -0.33 -0.69 -8.13
CA THR A 135 -1.06 0.55 -7.87
C THR A 135 -2.55 0.25 -7.90
N PHE A 136 -3.25 0.51 -6.80
CA PHE A 136 -4.69 0.34 -6.67
C PHE A 136 -5.30 1.61 -6.06
N GLU A 137 -6.33 2.18 -6.69
CA GLU A 137 -6.96 3.44 -6.26
C GLU A 137 -5.96 4.60 -6.05
N GLY A 138 -4.91 4.67 -6.86
CA GLY A 138 -3.87 5.71 -6.78
C GLY A 138 -2.85 5.53 -5.65
N SER A 139 -2.94 4.45 -4.87
CA SER A 139 -1.98 4.09 -3.82
C SER A 139 -1.17 2.86 -4.22
N GLU A 140 0.11 2.84 -3.86
CA GLU A 140 0.97 1.69 -4.08
C GLU A 140 0.88 0.71 -2.91
N TYR A 141 0.65 -0.56 -3.21
CA TYR A 141 0.58 -1.63 -2.24
C TYR A 141 1.62 -2.70 -2.59
N THR A 142 2.35 -3.14 -1.56
CA THR A 142 3.28 -4.27 -1.66
C THR A 142 2.58 -5.51 -1.11
N LEU A 143 2.26 -6.42 -2.01
CA LEU A 143 1.64 -7.70 -1.70
C LEU A 143 2.71 -8.78 -1.65
N GLU A 144 2.45 -9.85 -0.90
CA GLU A 144 3.27 -11.05 -0.91
C GLU A 144 2.46 -12.23 -1.42
N ILE A 145 3.07 -13.06 -2.26
CA ILE A 145 2.46 -14.33 -2.66
C ILE A 145 2.90 -15.39 -1.66
N VAL A 146 2.02 -15.81 -0.76
CA VAL A 146 2.37 -16.79 0.29
C VAL A 146 2.56 -18.18 -0.31
N SER A 147 1.59 -18.61 -1.11
CA SER A 147 1.57 -19.95 -1.69
C SER A 147 0.84 -19.95 -3.02
N ILE A 148 1.30 -20.81 -3.94
CA ILE A 148 0.67 -21.04 -5.23
C ILE A 148 0.42 -22.56 -5.35
N ASN A 149 -0.84 -22.97 -5.26
CA ASN A 149 -1.27 -24.36 -5.28
C ASN A 149 -2.41 -24.52 -6.29
N GLN A 150 -2.12 -24.99 -7.51
CA GLN A 150 -3.11 -25.04 -8.58
C GLN A 150 -4.41 -25.76 -8.14
N PRO A 151 -5.60 -25.16 -8.34
CA PRO A 151 -5.88 -23.94 -9.10
C PRO A 151 -5.87 -22.65 -8.26
N ASN A 152 -5.44 -22.66 -7.01
CA ASN A 152 -5.54 -21.55 -6.07
C ASN A 152 -4.19 -20.83 -5.85
N PHE A 153 -4.26 -19.57 -5.44
CA PHE A 153 -3.11 -18.84 -4.93
C PHE A 153 -3.53 -17.97 -3.74
N THR A 154 -2.58 -17.73 -2.84
CA THR A 154 -2.80 -16.96 -1.61
C THR A 154 -1.95 -15.70 -1.65
N LEU A 155 -2.61 -14.56 -1.48
CA LEU A 155 -2.00 -13.24 -1.33
C LEU A 155 -1.99 -12.83 0.13
N ARG A 156 -0.97 -12.08 0.54
CA ARG A 156 -0.87 -11.49 1.87
C ARG A 156 -0.60 -9.99 1.81
N LEU A 157 -1.30 -9.24 2.66
CA LEU A 157 -1.11 -7.80 2.88
C LEU A 157 -1.21 -7.50 4.39
N ASN A 158 -0.17 -6.92 4.99
CA ASN A 158 -0.17 -6.46 6.39
C ASN A 158 -0.67 -7.50 7.43
N ARG A 159 -0.43 -8.81 7.17
CA ARG A 159 -0.87 -10.00 7.97
C ARG A 159 -2.25 -10.57 7.64
N GLU A 160 -2.94 -10.00 6.66
CA GLU A 160 -4.19 -10.56 6.16
C GLU A 160 -3.92 -11.44 4.95
N GLU A 161 -4.64 -12.56 4.85
CA GLU A 161 -4.49 -13.53 3.77
C GLU A 161 -5.77 -13.67 2.97
N PHE A 162 -5.62 -13.78 1.65
CA PHE A 162 -6.73 -13.97 0.74
C PHE A 162 -6.39 -15.03 -0.30
N THR A 163 -7.16 -16.12 -0.30
CA THR A 163 -7.01 -17.22 -1.25
C THR A 163 -8.08 -17.14 -2.32
N ARG A 164 -7.67 -17.26 -3.59
CA ARG A 164 -8.60 -17.31 -4.72
C ARG A 164 -8.11 -18.24 -5.83
N PRO A 165 -9.03 -18.70 -6.71
CA PRO A 165 -8.65 -19.49 -7.88
C PRO A 165 -8.03 -18.63 -8.99
N ILE A 166 -7.10 -19.25 -9.71
CA ILE A 166 -6.55 -18.91 -11.01
C ILE A 166 -7.64 -19.30 -12.02
N LYS A 167 -8.35 -18.31 -12.55
CA LYS A 167 -9.32 -18.44 -13.63
C LYS A 167 -8.92 -17.48 -14.74
#